data_AF-A0A1J4SN41-F1
#
_entry.id   AF-A0A1J4SN41-F1
#
_cell.length_a   1.000
_cell.length_b   1.000
_cell.length_c   1.000
_cell.angle_alpha   90.00
_cell.angle_beta   90.00
_cell.angle_gamma   90.00
#
_symmetry.space_group_name_H-M   'P 1'
#
loop_
_entity.id
_entity.type
_entity.pdbx_description
1 polymer ?
#
loop_
_entity_poly.entity_id
_entity_poly.type
_entity_poly.pdbx_seq_one_letter_code
_entity_poly.pdbx_strand_id
1 'polypeptide(L)'
;MVKKANAGGFEEKLSKLEEIVGKLENEDTPIEESLSLFEEGVTISKELSVKLEEIKRKIEVLRKDAEGKLKLEAFEDEDGGN
;
A
#
# COMPACT_ATOMS: atom_id res chain seq x y z
N MET A 1 -9.17 -3.32 -24.00
CA MET A 1 -7.87 -3.55 -23.32
C MET A 1 -7.79 -2.62 -22.13
N VAL A 2 -8.17 -3.09 -20.93
CA VAL A 2 -8.06 -2.28 -19.71
C VAL A 2 -6.58 -2.21 -19.36
N LYS A 3 -6.03 -1.00 -19.38
CA LYS A 3 -4.62 -0.71 -19.18
C LYS A 3 -4.20 -1.25 -17.80
N LYS A 4 -3.32 -2.25 -17.79
CA LYS A 4 -2.61 -2.80 -16.62
C LYS A 4 -1.70 -1.71 -16.03
N ALA A 5 -2.31 -0.67 -15.46
CA ALA A 5 -1.61 0.42 -14.82
C ALA A 5 -1.72 0.18 -13.32
N ASN A 6 -0.61 -0.25 -12.72
CA ASN A 6 -0.37 -0.39 -11.26
C ASN A 6 -0.68 -1.72 -10.58
N ALA A 7 -1.27 -2.72 -11.24
CA ALA A 7 -1.34 -4.10 -10.74
C ALA A 7 -0.01 -4.88 -10.87
N GLY A 8 1.09 -4.19 -11.17
CA GLY A 8 2.43 -4.77 -11.12
C GLY A 8 3.03 -4.54 -9.74
N GLY A 9 3.05 -3.29 -9.28
CA GLY A 9 3.75 -2.95 -8.04
C GLY A 9 3.09 -3.44 -6.75
N PHE A 10 1.76 -3.63 -6.69
CA PHE A 10 1.12 -4.16 -5.48
C PHE A 10 1.33 -5.67 -5.40
N GLU A 11 1.01 -6.39 -6.47
CA GLU A 11 1.13 -7.84 -6.58
C GLU A 11 2.59 -8.31 -6.48
N GLU A 12 3.54 -7.57 -7.07
CA GLU A 12 4.98 -7.84 -6.91
C GLU A 12 5.43 -7.66 -5.46
N LYS A 13 5.00 -6.57 -4.79
CA LYS A 13 5.32 -6.34 -3.38
C LYS A 13 4.67 -7.37 -2.46
N LEU A 14 3.45 -7.79 -2.77
CA LEU A 14 2.76 -8.85 -2.02
C LEU A 14 3.50 -10.19 -2.17
N SER A 15 3.84 -10.58 -3.40
CA SER A 15 4.64 -11.79 -3.67
C SER A 15 5.98 -11.75 -2.92
N LYS A 16 6.65 -10.59 -2.92
CA LYS A 16 7.91 -10.42 -2.19
C LYS A 16 7.74 -10.54 -0.68
N LEU A 17 6.64 -10.01 -0.13
CA LEU A 17 6.32 -10.15 1.29
C LEU A 17 6.07 -11.63 1.66
N GLU A 18 5.37 -12.37 0.80
CA GLU A 18 5.14 -13.82 0.98
C GLU A 18 6.46 -14.61 0.96
N GLU A 19 7.38 -14.28 0.05
CA GLU A 19 8.72 -14.87 0.01
C GLU A 19 9.52 -14.57 1.29
N ILE A 20 9.46 -13.34 1.81
CA ILE A 20 10.11 -12.95 3.05
C ILE A 20 9.56 -13.75 4.23
N VAL A 21 8.23 -13.87 4.33
CA VAL A 21 7.59 -14.67 5.39
C VAL A 21 8.04 -16.12 5.30
N GLY A 22 8.04 -16.72 4.10
CA GLY A 22 8.50 -18.09 3.91
C GLY A 22 9.96 -18.32 4.31
N LYS A 23 10.84 -17.32 4.12
CA LYS A 23 12.22 -17.39 4.60
C LYS A 23 12.32 -17.23 6.12
N LEU A 24 11.53 -16.36 6.72
CA LEU A 24 11.50 -16.16 8.18
C LEU A 24 10.94 -17.37 8.93
N GLU A 25 10.08 -18.17 8.30
CA GLU A 25 9.57 -19.42 8.86
C GLU A 25 10.58 -20.58 8.80
N ASN A 26 11.68 -20.42 8.06
CA ASN A 26 12.73 -21.42 7.97
C ASN A 26 13.68 -21.32 9.18
N GLU A 27 13.80 -22.40 9.95
CA GLU A 27 14.65 -22.50 11.14
C GLU A 27 16.15 -22.37 10.83
N ASP A 28 16.57 -22.63 9.58
CA ASP A 28 17.95 -22.52 9.14
C ASP A 28 18.37 -21.09 8.74
N THR A 29 17.44 -20.13 8.77
CA THR A 29 17.73 -18.73 8.42
C THR A 29 18.61 -18.09 9.50
N PRO A 30 19.81 -17.58 9.16
CA PRO A 30 20.67 -16.89 10.11
C PRO A 30 19.96 -15.73 10.80
N ILE A 31 20.32 -15.43 12.05
CA ILE A 31 19.63 -14.40 12.84
C ILE A 31 19.83 -13.00 12.25
N GLU A 32 21.01 -12.71 11.70
CA GLU A 32 21.29 -11.44 11.03
C GLU A 32 20.46 -11.29 9.74
N GLU A 33 20.30 -12.37 8.98
CA GLU A 33 19.46 -12.39 7.78
C GLU A 33 17.97 -12.24 8.16
N SER A 34 17.54 -12.93 9.22
CA SER A 34 16.18 -12.83 9.75
C SER A 34 15.83 -11.40 10.16
N LEU A 35 16.77 -10.67 10.77
CA LEU A 35 16.57 -9.26 11.14
C LEU A 35 16.40 -8.38 9.89
N SER A 36 17.25 -8.56 8.88
CA SER A 36 17.15 -7.82 7.61
C SER A 36 15.84 -8.12 6.88
N LEU A 37 15.45 -9.39 6.81
CA LEU A 37 14.19 -9.83 6.20
C LEU A 37 12.98 -9.26 6.94
N PHE A 38 13.03 -9.21 8.28
CA PHE A 38 11.97 -8.62 9.08
C PHE A 38 11.80 -7.12 8.82
N GLU A 39 12.90 -6.35 8.80
CA GLU A 39 12.86 -4.91 8.49
C GLU A 39 12.27 -4.63 7.10
N GLU A 40 12.69 -5.43 6.11
CA GLU A 40 12.17 -5.36 4.74
C GLU A 40 10.68 -5.72 4.69
N GLY A 41 10.27 -6.80 5.34
CA GLY A 41 8.89 -7.23 5.42
C GLY A 41 7.97 -6.20 6.07
N VAL A 42 8.41 -5.57 7.16
CA VAL A 42 7.68 -4.47 7.82
C VAL A 42 7.52 -3.27 6.89
N THR A 43 8.55 -2.94 6.12
CA THR A 43 8.51 -1.84 5.15
C THR A 43 7.49 -2.12 4.06
N ILE A 44 7.56 -3.29 3.43
CA ILE A 44 6.64 -3.69 2.37
C ILE A 44 5.19 -3.75 2.88
N SER A 45 4.98 -4.30 4.07
CA SER A 45 3.64 -4.37 4.70
C SER A 45 3.02 -2.98 4.92
N LYS A 46 3.81 -2.00 5.36
CA LYS A 46 3.37 -0.60 5.49
C LYS A 46 2.98 0.00 4.15
N GLU A 47 3.80 -0.20 3.12
CA GLU A 47 3.52 0.33 1.78
C GLU A 47 2.23 -0.25 1.18
N LEU A 48 2.03 -1.57 1.31
CA LEU A 48 0.80 -2.24 0.86
C LEU A 48 -0.43 -1.71 1.62
N SER A 49 -0.30 -1.50 2.93
CA SER A 49 -1.37 -0.95 3.77
C SER A 49 -1.76 0.47 3.33
N VAL A 50 -0.78 1.35 3.11
CA VAL A 50 -1.02 2.71 2.59
C VAL A 50 -1.73 2.64 1.25
N LYS A 51 -1.31 1.72 0.36
CA LYS A 51 -1.92 1.60 -0.96
C LYS A 51 -3.39 1.18 -0.90
N LEU A 52 -3.72 0.24 -0.03
CA LEU A 52 -5.09 -0.20 0.18
C LEU A 52 -5.96 0.93 0.75
N GLU A 53 -5.44 1.72 1.68
CA GLU A 53 -6.16 2.88 2.22
C GLU A 53 -6.43 3.95 1.15
N GLU A 54 -5.47 4.25 0.26
CA GLU A 54 -5.71 5.13 -0.89
C GLU A 54 -6.85 4.63 -1.78
N ILE A 55 -6.89 3.32 -2.05
CA ILE A 55 -7.91 2.69 -2.89
C ILE A 55 -9.28 2.78 -2.20
N LYS A 56 -9.36 2.47 -0.90
CA LYS A 56 -10.60 2.59 -0.12
C LYS A 56 -11.16 4.01 -0.15
N ARG A 57 -10.32 5.03 0.09
CA ARG A 57 -10.74 6.44 0.03
C ARG A 57 -11.31 6.82 -1.34
N LYS A 58 -10.67 6.39 -2.43
CA LYS A 58 -11.17 6.64 -3.80
C LYS A 58 -12.54 6.00 -4.01
N ILE A 59 -12.75 4.77 -3.54
CA ILE A 59 -14.04 4.09 -3.62
C ILE A 59 -15.11 4.84 -2.82
N GLU A 60 -14.77 5.32 -1.62
CA GLU A 60 -15.71 6.08 -0.78
C GLU A 60 -16.16 7.40 -1.42
N VAL A 61 -15.23 8.13 -2.05
CA VAL A 61 -15.56 9.36 -2.82
C VAL A 61 -16.52 9.02 -3.96
N LEU A 62 -16.18 8.01 -4.78
CA LEU A 62 -17.03 7.59 -5.91
C LEU A 62 -18.42 7.11 -5.48
N ARG A 63 -18.54 6.43 -4.34
CA ARG A 63 -19.84 6.00 -3.81
C ARG A 63 -20.69 7.18 -3.37
N LYS A 64 -20.08 8.17 -2.71
CA LYS A 64 -20.76 9.40 -2.28
C LYS A 64 -21.22 10.24 -3.49
N ASP A 65 -20.49 10.20 -4.61
CA ASP A 65 -20.90 10.81 -5.88
C ASP A 65 -22.12 10.11 -6.50
N ALA A 66 -22.16 8.76 -6.47
CA ALA A 66 -23.25 7.96 -7.04
C ALA A 66 -24.57 8.04 -6.24
N GLU A 67 -24.52 8.34 -4.94
CA GLU A 67 -25.68 8.59 -4.07
C GLU A 67 -26.15 10.06 -4.09
N GLY A 68 -25.54 10.91 -4.93
CA GLY A 68 -26.10 12.20 -5.34
C GLY A 68 -25.94 13.37 -4.37
N LYS A 69 -25.08 13.29 -3.34
CA LYS A 69 -24.72 14.46 -2.53
C LYS A 69 -23.25 14.43 -2.08
N LEU A 70 -22.43 15.31 -2.67
CA LEU A 70 -21.20 15.81 -2.06
C LEU A 70 -21.09 17.33 -2.24
N LYS A 71 -20.96 18.04 -1.11
CA LYS A 71 -20.48 19.42 -1.07
C LYS A 71 -18.97 19.40 -1.23
N LEU A 72 -18.47 20.24 -2.12
CA LEU A 72 -17.06 20.57 -2.27
C LEU A 72 -16.65 21.50 -1.13
N GLU A 73 -15.75 21.07 -0.25
CA GLU A 73 -14.81 22.00 0.35
C GLU A 73 -13.46 21.70 -0.29
N ALA A 74 -12.89 22.75 -0.89
CA ALA A 74 -11.61 22.69 -1.57
C ALA A 74 -10.55 22.16 -0.61
N PHE A 75 -9.76 21.19 -1.04
CA PHE A 75 -8.45 20.98 -0.45
C PHE A 75 -7.62 22.20 -0.84
N GLU A 76 -7.53 23.19 0.05
CA GLU A 76 -6.44 24.16 -0.01
C GLU A 76 -5.20 23.39 0.43
N ASP A 77 -4.39 22.99 -0.55
CA ASP A 77 -2.97 22.78 -0.31
C ASP A 77 -2.41 24.16 0.06
N GLU A 78 -2.35 24.49 1.36
CA GLU A 78 -1.55 25.61 1.87
C GLU A 78 -0.06 25.27 1.66
N ASP A 79 0.40 25.35 0.42
CA ASP A 79 1.76 25.79 0.11
C ASP A 79 1.69 27.30 -0.10
N GLY A 80 1.74 28.03 1.01
CA GLY A 80 1.75 29.49 1.06
C GLY A 80 2.71 29.95 2.16
N GLY A 81 3.97 30.14 1.80
CA GLY A 81 5.01 30.59 2.71
C GLY A 81 4.70 31.93 3.39
N ASN A 82 5.01 31.99 4.69
CA ASN A 82 5.84 33.01 5.33
C ASN A 82 6.24 32.56 6.73
#